data_AF-A0A2D4G590-F1
#
_entry.id   AF-A0A2D4G590-F1
#
_cell.length_a   1.000
_cell.length_b   1.000
_cell.length_c   1.000
_cell.angle_alpha   90.00
_cell.angle_beta   90.00
_cell.angle_gamma   90.00
#
_symmetry.space_group_name_H-M   'P 1'
#
loop_
_entity.id
_entity.type
_entity.pdbx_description
1 polymer ?
#
loop_
_entity_poly.entity_id
_entity_poly.type
_entity_poly.pdbx_seq_one_letter_code
_entity_poly.pdbx_strand_id
1 'polypeptide(L)'
;EDEEFTVLANCLGLLPSSFQSPEFPSASCLDWPVSAFDIISQWCSELVSFADKHPTQVKVLLTQKATWDLPHLLQLPENYNTVFQYYHRKSCFICSKVPKDPAVCLVCGAFVCLKGLCCKRQSFCECVLHSQNCGAGTGIFLLINASVIIIIRGHRFCLWGSVYLDAHGEEDRDLRRGKPLYICKERYKMLEQQWVSHTFDHINKRWGPHYNGL
;
A
#
# COMPACT_ATOMS: atom_id res chain seq x y z
N GLU A 1 22.64 7.44 13.76
CA GLU A 1 21.48 8.11 13.15
C GLU A 1 21.92 9.14 12.11
N ASP A 2 22.94 9.96 12.39
CA ASP A 2 23.38 11.06 11.50
C ASP A 2 23.83 10.64 10.07
N GLU A 3 24.26 9.40 9.85
CA GLU A 3 24.67 8.92 8.52
C GLU A 3 23.59 8.13 7.76
N GLU A 4 22.45 7.83 8.37
CA GLU A 4 21.42 6.95 7.78
C GLU A 4 20.86 7.54 6.48
N PHE A 5 20.59 8.84 6.47
CA PHE A 5 20.11 9.56 5.29
C PHE A 5 21.11 9.49 4.13
N THR A 6 22.39 9.70 4.42
CA THR A 6 23.48 9.65 3.42
C THR A 6 23.60 8.27 2.80
N VAL A 7 23.56 7.22 3.62
CA VAL A 7 23.61 5.83 3.15
C VAL A 7 22.41 5.50 2.27
N LEU A 8 21.20 5.88 2.68
CA LEU A 8 19.98 5.67 1.90
C LEU A 8 19.99 6.42 0.57
N ALA A 9 20.37 7.71 0.57
CA ALA A 9 20.42 8.53 -0.64
C ALA A 9 21.44 7.98 -1.66
N ASN A 10 22.58 7.45 -1.18
CA ASN A 10 23.56 6.79 -2.02
C ASN A 10 23.03 5.48 -2.62
N CYS A 11 22.41 4.62 -1.78
CA CYS A 11 21.80 3.37 -2.23
C CYS A 11 20.70 3.58 -3.27
N LEU A 12 19.94 4.68 -3.15
CA LEU A 12 18.88 5.05 -4.09
C LEU A 12 19.41 5.80 -5.34
N GLY A 13 20.72 6.09 -5.41
CA GLY A 13 21.32 6.82 -6.53
C GLY A 13 20.88 8.27 -6.64
N LEU A 14 20.43 8.87 -5.53
CA LEU A 14 19.94 10.26 -5.49
C LEU A 14 21.07 11.28 -5.32
N LEU A 15 22.27 10.81 -4.96
CA LEU A 15 23.44 11.67 -4.78
C LEU A 15 24.08 12.04 -6.13
N PRO A 16 24.29 13.33 -6.41
CA PRO A 16 25.07 13.74 -7.56
C PRO A 16 26.50 13.21 -7.46
N SER A 17 27.03 12.68 -8.56
CA SER A 17 28.40 12.10 -8.63
C SER A 17 29.53 13.09 -8.30
N SER A 18 29.22 14.38 -8.18
CA SER A 18 30.16 15.48 -7.90
C SER A 18 30.32 15.84 -6.41
N PHE A 19 29.56 15.24 -5.49
CA PHE A 19 29.63 15.59 -4.06
C PHE A 19 30.50 14.60 -3.26
N GLN A 20 31.58 15.10 -2.64
CA GLN A 20 32.53 14.32 -1.82
C GLN A 20 32.52 14.72 -0.33
N SER A 21 31.56 15.57 0.10
CA SER A 21 31.44 16.03 1.48
C SER A 21 30.59 15.07 2.33
N PRO A 22 30.96 14.78 3.59
CA PRO A 22 30.14 13.97 4.50
C PRO A 22 28.82 14.65 4.91
N GLU A 23 28.76 15.98 4.84
CA GLU A 23 27.55 16.76 5.09
C GLU A 23 27.06 17.40 3.78
N PHE A 24 25.83 17.09 3.37
CA PHE A 24 25.17 17.72 2.23
C PHE A 24 23.68 17.97 2.55
N PRO A 25 23.10 19.09 2.08
CA PRO A 25 21.67 19.36 2.27
C PRO A 25 20.83 18.30 1.55
N SER A 26 19.79 17.78 2.20
CA SER A 26 18.85 16.81 1.60
C SER A 26 18.20 17.30 0.31
N ALA A 27 18.04 18.63 0.16
CA ALA A 27 17.56 19.26 -1.07
C ALA A 27 18.44 19.01 -2.30
N SER A 28 19.72 18.64 -2.11
CA SER A 28 20.67 18.31 -3.19
C SER A 28 20.37 16.96 -3.84
N CYS A 29 19.56 16.11 -3.20
CA CYS A 29 19.08 14.83 -3.73
C CYS A 29 17.83 14.96 -4.60
N LEU A 30 17.28 16.17 -4.72
CA LEU A 30 16.06 16.43 -5.48
C LEU A 30 16.44 16.85 -6.90
N ASP A 31 15.95 16.11 -7.89
CA ASP A 31 16.04 16.51 -9.28
C ASP A 31 14.85 17.42 -9.60
N TRP A 32 15.12 18.72 -9.77
CA TRP A 32 14.08 19.71 -9.99
C TRP A 32 13.85 19.88 -11.50
N PRO A 33 12.60 19.79 -12.00
CA PRO A 33 12.31 19.93 -13.43
C PRO A 33 12.58 21.35 -13.96
N VAL A 34 12.72 22.33 -13.07
CA VAL A 34 13.12 23.71 -13.33
C VAL A 34 14.03 24.18 -12.18
N SER A 35 14.73 25.30 -12.33
CA SER A 35 15.61 25.85 -11.28
C SER A 35 14.91 25.91 -9.93
N ALA A 36 15.55 25.38 -8.88
CA ALA A 36 15.02 25.39 -7.52
C ALA A 36 14.71 26.83 -7.06
N PHE A 37 15.56 27.79 -7.41
CA PHE A 37 15.34 29.21 -7.07
C PHE A 37 14.10 29.79 -7.75
N ASP A 38 13.79 29.37 -8.97
CA ASP A 38 12.61 29.86 -9.70
C ASP A 38 11.33 29.31 -9.06
N ILE A 39 11.30 28.01 -8.72
CA ILE A 39 10.17 27.38 -8.01
C ILE A 39 9.95 28.05 -6.66
N ILE A 40 11.01 28.22 -5.88
CA ILE A 40 10.92 28.81 -4.54
C ILE A 40 10.44 30.26 -4.64
N SER A 41 10.97 31.04 -5.59
CA SER A 41 10.57 32.43 -5.79
C SER A 41 9.11 32.54 -6.21
N GLN A 42 8.66 31.69 -7.14
CA GLN A 42 7.27 31.64 -7.57
C GLN A 42 6.33 31.24 -6.43
N TRP A 43 6.68 30.19 -5.68
CA TRP A 43 5.90 29.74 -4.53
C TRP A 43 5.79 30.83 -3.46
N CYS A 44 6.90 31.53 -3.14
CA CYS A 44 6.88 32.65 -2.21
C CYS A 44 5.96 33.78 -2.69
N SER A 45 6.03 34.16 -3.98
CA SER A 45 5.18 35.20 -4.55
C SER A 45 3.69 34.82 -4.47
N GLU A 46 3.34 33.59 -4.82
CA GLU A 46 1.97 33.08 -4.74
C GLU A 46 1.47 32.99 -3.30
N LEU A 47 2.31 32.52 -2.38
CA LEU A 47 2.00 32.44 -0.95
C LEU A 47 1.75 33.82 -0.36
N VAL A 48 2.56 34.83 -0.68
CA VAL A 48 2.36 36.21 -0.22
C VAL A 48 1.05 36.77 -0.77
N SER A 49 0.80 36.64 -2.08
CA SER A 49 -0.47 37.05 -2.69
C SER A 49 -1.68 36.34 -2.06
N PHE A 50 -1.54 35.07 -1.69
CA PHE A 50 -2.57 34.31 -0.98
C PHE A 50 -2.72 34.78 0.48
N ALA A 51 -1.63 35.09 1.18
CA ALA A 51 -1.64 35.61 2.55
C ALA A 51 -2.39 36.94 2.66
N ASP A 52 -2.17 37.84 1.71
CA ASP A 52 -2.82 39.15 1.67
C ASP A 52 -4.34 39.03 1.51
N LYS A 53 -4.80 38.03 0.74
CA LYS A 53 -6.22 37.77 0.49
C LYS A 53 -6.88 36.93 1.59
N HIS A 54 -6.11 36.04 2.25
CA HIS A 54 -6.62 35.04 3.18
C HIS A 54 -5.75 34.89 4.45
N PRO A 55 -5.65 35.94 5.28
CA PRO A 55 -4.70 36.00 6.41
C PRO A 55 -4.96 34.93 7.49
N THR A 56 -6.19 34.45 7.63
CA THR A 56 -6.54 33.36 8.57
C THR A 56 -6.17 31.99 8.04
N GLN A 57 -6.31 31.75 6.73
CA GLN A 57 -6.03 30.44 6.10
C GLN A 57 -4.54 30.21 5.92
N VAL A 58 -3.77 31.26 5.64
CA VAL A 58 -2.29 31.16 5.56
C VAL A 58 -1.67 30.67 6.86
N LYS A 59 -2.20 31.09 8.01
CA LYS A 59 -1.72 30.57 9.29
C LYS A 59 -1.90 29.06 9.39
N VAL A 60 -3.01 28.52 8.91
CA VAL A 60 -3.24 27.05 8.91
C VAL A 60 -2.25 26.35 7.99
N LEU A 61 -2.02 26.88 6.79
CA LEU A 61 -1.03 26.36 5.82
C LEU A 61 0.40 26.34 6.38
N LEU A 62 0.85 27.44 6.98
CA LEU A 62 2.21 27.57 7.51
C LEU A 62 2.42 26.86 8.85
N THR A 63 1.33 26.62 9.60
CA THR A 63 1.40 25.93 10.90
C THR A 63 1.11 24.43 10.79
N GLN A 64 0.95 23.90 9.57
CA GLN A 64 0.93 22.45 9.38
C GLN A 64 2.30 21.87 9.76
N LYS A 65 2.43 21.45 11.02
CA LYS A 65 3.41 20.44 11.38
C LYS A 65 3.07 19.20 10.58
N ALA A 66 3.87 18.89 9.57
CA ALA A 66 3.79 17.61 8.88
C ALA A 66 4.13 16.52 9.89
N THR A 67 3.09 15.95 10.53
CA THR A 67 3.20 14.70 11.27
C THR A 67 3.22 13.60 10.24
N TRP A 68 4.40 13.03 9.99
CA TRP A 68 4.54 11.85 9.15
C TRP A 68 4.13 10.65 9.98
N ASP A 69 2.92 10.15 9.74
CA ASP A 69 2.49 8.87 10.30
C ASP A 69 3.29 7.74 9.66
N LEU A 70 3.55 6.68 10.43
CA LEU A 70 4.17 5.49 9.86
C LEU A 70 3.26 4.89 8.77
N PRO A 71 3.84 4.24 7.74
CA PRO A 71 3.08 3.48 6.77
C PRO A 71 2.16 2.49 7.48
N HIS A 72 0.88 2.53 7.14
CA HIS A 72 -0.13 1.61 7.68
C HIS A 72 -0.96 1.03 6.54
N LEU A 73 -1.52 -0.16 6.77
CA LEU A 73 -2.44 -0.79 5.85
C LEU A 73 -3.81 -0.10 5.90
N LEU A 74 -4.57 -0.24 4.82
CA LEU A 74 -5.93 0.28 4.65
C LEU A 74 -6.77 0.03 5.90
N GLN A 75 -7.38 1.07 6.47
CA GLN A 75 -8.26 0.87 7.62
C GLN A 75 -9.52 0.10 7.19
N LEU A 76 -9.71 -1.07 7.79
CA LEU A 76 -10.77 -2.00 7.46
C LEU A 76 -11.97 -1.83 8.42
N PRO A 77 -13.23 -1.90 7.93
CA PRO A 77 -14.42 -1.87 8.79
C PRO A 77 -14.43 -3.00 9.83
N GLU A 78 -15.04 -2.74 10.99
CA GLU A 78 -15.12 -3.70 12.08
C GLU A 78 -15.88 -4.97 11.69
N ASN A 79 -17.03 -4.84 11.02
CA ASN A 79 -17.85 -5.96 10.56
C ASN A 79 -17.52 -6.30 9.09
N TYR A 80 -17.12 -7.55 8.85
CA TYR A 80 -16.76 -8.05 7.51
C TYR A 80 -17.88 -7.91 6.49
N ASN A 81 -19.14 -8.04 6.93
CA ASN A 81 -20.30 -7.92 6.04
C ASN A 81 -20.33 -6.55 5.32
N THR A 82 -19.82 -5.49 5.94
CA THR A 82 -19.65 -4.17 5.31
C THR A 82 -18.73 -4.24 4.09
N VAL A 83 -17.59 -4.91 4.25
CA VAL A 83 -16.61 -5.13 3.17
C VAL A 83 -17.21 -6.00 2.07
N PHE A 84 -17.82 -7.12 2.46
CA PHE A 84 -18.44 -8.05 1.54
C PHE A 84 -19.54 -7.39 0.70
N GLN A 85 -20.50 -6.73 1.34
CA GLN A 85 -21.60 -6.05 0.65
C GLN A 85 -21.10 -4.98 -0.32
N TYR A 86 -20.08 -4.21 0.06
CA TYR A 86 -19.52 -3.16 -0.78
C TYR A 86 -18.78 -3.72 -2.02
N TYR A 87 -17.98 -4.78 -1.86
CA TYR A 87 -17.09 -5.26 -2.93
C TYR A 87 -17.63 -6.44 -3.76
N HIS A 88 -18.47 -7.33 -3.20
CA HIS A 88 -18.82 -8.62 -3.85
C HIS A 88 -19.51 -8.49 -5.22
N ARG A 89 -20.16 -7.36 -5.51
CA ARG A 89 -20.81 -7.05 -6.81
C ARG A 89 -20.14 -5.91 -7.58
N LYS A 90 -19.01 -5.41 -7.09
CA LYS A 90 -18.32 -4.29 -7.73
C LYS A 90 -17.65 -4.79 -9.01
N SER A 91 -17.81 -4.03 -10.09
CA SER A 91 -17.16 -4.33 -11.36
C SER A 91 -15.68 -3.92 -11.31
N CYS A 92 -14.81 -4.76 -11.88
CA CYS A 92 -13.41 -4.42 -12.09
C CYS A 92 -13.27 -3.20 -13.00
N PHE A 93 -12.35 -2.30 -12.65
CA PHE A 93 -12.09 -1.08 -13.43
C PHE A 93 -11.50 -1.38 -14.82
N ILE A 94 -10.76 -2.47 -14.97
CA ILE A 94 -10.08 -2.83 -16.22
C ILE A 94 -11.01 -3.58 -17.19
N CYS A 95 -11.72 -4.62 -16.71
CA CYS A 95 -12.54 -5.46 -17.59
C CYS A 95 -14.05 -5.18 -17.52
N SER A 96 -14.48 -4.27 -16.63
CA SER A 96 -15.89 -3.89 -16.40
C SER A 96 -16.82 -5.05 -16.01
N LYS A 97 -16.28 -6.23 -15.71
CA LYS A 97 -17.01 -7.41 -15.23
C LYS A 97 -16.84 -7.54 -13.71
N VAL A 98 -17.82 -8.17 -13.06
CA VAL A 98 -17.67 -8.58 -11.66
C VAL A 98 -16.66 -9.72 -11.59
N PRO A 99 -15.52 -9.57 -10.89
CA PRO A 99 -14.51 -10.61 -10.78
C PRO A 99 -15.08 -11.84 -10.07
N LYS A 100 -14.65 -13.04 -10.50
CA LYS A 100 -14.95 -14.29 -9.77
C LYS A 100 -14.21 -14.34 -8.43
N ASP A 101 -12.96 -13.90 -8.44
CA ASP A 101 -12.08 -13.79 -7.28
C ASP A 101 -11.69 -12.31 -7.07
N PRO A 102 -12.62 -11.49 -6.54
CA PRO A 102 -12.35 -10.09 -6.23
C PRO A 102 -11.40 -9.97 -5.04
N ALA A 103 -10.40 -9.11 -5.17
CA ALA A 103 -9.43 -8.86 -4.13
C ALA A 103 -9.18 -7.35 -3.95
N VAL A 104 -8.89 -6.93 -2.73
CA VAL A 104 -8.53 -5.54 -2.41
C VAL A 104 -7.10 -5.49 -1.89
N CYS A 105 -6.27 -4.65 -2.50
CA CYS A 105 -4.92 -4.38 -2.03
C CYS A 105 -4.99 -3.58 -0.72
N LEU A 106 -4.43 -4.13 0.36
CA LEU A 106 -4.42 -3.45 1.65
C LEU A 106 -3.38 -2.32 1.73
N VAL A 107 -2.47 -2.21 0.78
CA VAL A 107 -1.48 -1.12 0.75
C VAL A 107 -2.09 0.17 0.18
N CYS A 108 -2.87 0.07 -0.89
CA CYS A 108 -3.40 1.26 -1.61
C CYS A 108 -4.92 1.29 -1.79
N GLY A 109 -5.65 0.24 -1.39
CA GLY A 109 -7.10 0.14 -1.54
C GLY A 109 -7.60 -0.25 -2.94
N ALA A 110 -6.71 -0.56 -3.90
CA ALA A 110 -7.12 -0.93 -5.25
C ALA A 110 -7.92 -2.25 -5.28
N PHE A 111 -9.02 -2.26 -6.03
CA PHE A 111 -9.86 -3.43 -6.28
C PHE A 111 -9.44 -4.14 -7.58
N VAL A 112 -8.97 -5.38 -7.48
CA VAL A 112 -8.32 -6.13 -8.56
C VAL A 112 -8.91 -7.52 -8.73
N CYS A 113 -8.74 -8.11 -9.93
CA CYS A 113 -9.01 -9.52 -10.18
C CYS A 113 -7.83 -10.37 -9.69
N LEU A 114 -8.07 -11.34 -8.79
CA LEU A 114 -7.01 -12.23 -8.33
C LEU A 114 -6.68 -13.31 -9.37
N LYS A 115 -7.67 -14.15 -9.68
CA LYS A 115 -7.56 -15.30 -10.57
C LYS A 115 -8.58 -15.15 -11.70
N GLY A 116 -8.09 -14.97 -12.92
CA GLY A 116 -8.96 -14.79 -14.07
C GLY A 116 -8.17 -14.67 -15.36
N LEU A 117 -8.77 -15.12 -16.46
CA LEU A 117 -8.29 -14.80 -17.81
C LEU A 117 -8.52 -13.32 -18.14
N CYS A 118 -9.47 -12.67 -17.46
CA CYS A 118 -9.68 -11.23 -17.55
C CYS A 118 -8.53 -10.47 -16.87
N CYS A 119 -8.18 -9.31 -17.42
CA CYS A 119 -7.11 -8.44 -16.93
C CYS A 119 -5.69 -9.04 -16.93
N LYS A 120 -5.51 -10.25 -17.47
CA LYS A 120 -4.20 -10.88 -17.62
C LYS A 120 -3.40 -10.14 -18.70
N ARG A 121 -2.15 -9.75 -18.40
CA ARG A 121 -1.24 -9.11 -19.37
C ARG A 121 0.12 -9.81 -19.33
N GLN A 122 0.68 -10.12 -20.50
CA GLN A 122 2.00 -10.78 -20.63
C GLN A 122 2.15 -12.00 -19.71
N SER A 123 1.09 -12.82 -19.65
CA SER A 123 0.99 -14.00 -18.78
C SER A 123 0.84 -13.76 -17.28
N PHE A 124 0.83 -12.51 -16.78
CA PHE A 124 0.59 -12.19 -15.37
C PHE A 124 -0.85 -11.76 -15.10
N CYS A 125 -1.45 -12.29 -14.03
CA CYS A 125 -2.74 -11.83 -13.50
C CYS A 125 -2.63 -10.40 -12.92
N GLU A 126 -3.76 -9.69 -12.88
CA GLU A 126 -3.83 -8.30 -12.44
C GLU A 126 -3.22 -8.08 -11.05
N CYS A 127 -3.49 -8.97 -10.09
CA CYS A 127 -2.94 -8.89 -8.73
C CYS A 127 -1.40 -8.99 -8.67
N VAL A 128 -0.77 -9.81 -9.53
CA VAL A 128 0.70 -9.94 -9.58
C VAL A 128 1.33 -8.70 -10.22
N LEU A 129 0.73 -8.17 -11.28
CA LEU A 129 1.16 -6.90 -11.88
C LEU A 129 0.99 -5.74 -10.89
N HIS A 130 -0.12 -5.75 -10.15
CA HIS A 130 -0.37 -4.74 -9.13
C HIS A 130 0.65 -4.81 -7.99
N SER A 131 1.05 -6.00 -7.53
CA SER A 131 2.07 -6.12 -6.48
C SER A 131 3.43 -5.57 -6.93
N GLN A 132 3.80 -5.80 -8.20
CA GLN A 132 5.01 -5.22 -8.80
C GLN A 132 5.00 -3.69 -8.76
N ASN A 133 3.88 -3.08 -9.13
CA ASN A 133 3.76 -1.62 -9.24
C ASN A 133 3.50 -0.91 -7.90
N CYS A 134 2.67 -1.49 -7.03
CA CYS A 134 2.21 -0.85 -5.79
C CYS A 134 3.14 -1.09 -4.61
N GLY A 135 3.80 -2.25 -4.54
CA GLY A 135 4.59 -2.66 -3.38
C GLY A 135 5.93 -3.29 -3.74
N ALA A 136 6.50 -2.88 -4.88
CA ALA A 136 7.80 -3.34 -5.38
C ALA A 136 7.93 -4.87 -5.40
N GLY A 137 6.87 -5.55 -5.84
CA GLY A 137 6.79 -7.00 -5.91
C GLY A 137 6.21 -7.68 -4.67
N THR A 138 5.89 -6.94 -3.61
CA THR A 138 5.15 -7.42 -2.44
C THR A 138 3.72 -6.87 -2.45
N GLY A 139 2.71 -7.74 -2.41
CA GLY A 139 1.31 -7.35 -2.38
C GLY A 139 0.54 -8.10 -1.31
N ILE A 140 -0.30 -7.38 -0.56
CA ILE A 140 -1.13 -7.92 0.51
C ILE A 140 -2.57 -7.69 0.09
N PHE A 141 -3.30 -8.78 -0.16
CA PHE A 141 -4.65 -8.68 -0.70
C PHE A 141 -5.66 -9.40 0.18
N LEU A 142 -6.78 -8.74 0.46
CA LEU A 142 -7.95 -9.35 1.08
C LEU A 142 -8.84 -9.95 -0.02
N LEU A 143 -9.04 -11.27 0.04
CA LEU A 143 -9.96 -11.99 -0.84
C LEU A 143 -11.39 -11.85 -0.35
N ILE A 144 -12.22 -11.13 -1.11
CA ILE A 144 -13.55 -10.71 -0.67
C ILE A 144 -14.50 -11.90 -0.51
N ASN A 145 -14.40 -12.91 -1.36
CA ASN A 145 -15.28 -14.08 -1.28
C ASN A 145 -14.81 -15.13 -0.25
N ALA A 146 -13.58 -14.99 0.27
CA ALA A 146 -12.99 -15.96 1.18
C ALA A 146 -12.67 -15.43 2.57
N SER A 147 -12.66 -14.11 2.77
CA SER A 147 -12.18 -13.46 4.00
C SER A 147 -10.74 -13.88 4.34
N VAL A 148 -9.90 -14.14 3.34
CA VAL A 148 -8.52 -14.59 3.52
C VAL A 148 -7.56 -13.56 2.96
N ILE A 149 -6.46 -13.32 3.68
CA ILE A 149 -5.33 -12.55 3.19
C ILE A 149 -4.41 -13.46 2.39
N ILE A 150 -4.12 -13.05 1.15
CA ILE A 150 -3.07 -13.61 0.32
C ILE A 150 -1.92 -12.63 0.22
N ILE A 151 -0.70 -13.15 0.37
CA ILE A 151 0.53 -12.39 0.21
C ILE A 151 1.21 -12.86 -1.06
N ILE A 152 1.52 -11.93 -1.95
CA ILE A 152 2.32 -12.15 -3.15
C ILE A 152 3.68 -11.50 -2.90
N ARG A 153 4.77 -12.23 -3.16
CA ARG A 153 6.13 -11.71 -3.04
C ARG A 153 7.02 -12.28 -4.15
N GLY A 154 7.41 -11.43 -5.10
CA GLY A 154 8.13 -11.85 -6.30
C GLY A 154 7.32 -12.91 -7.07
N HIS A 155 7.92 -14.09 -7.29
CA HIS A 155 7.28 -15.23 -7.98
C HIS A 155 6.52 -16.20 -7.05
N ARG A 156 6.42 -15.88 -5.75
CA ARG A 156 5.81 -16.72 -4.73
C ARG A 156 4.55 -16.08 -4.16
N PHE A 157 3.68 -16.91 -3.62
CA PHE A 157 2.55 -16.46 -2.81
C PHE A 157 2.34 -17.37 -1.60
N CYS A 158 1.64 -16.88 -0.59
CA CYS A 158 1.13 -17.71 0.49
C CYS A 158 -0.23 -17.21 0.97
N LEU A 159 -1.05 -18.12 1.51
CA LEU A 159 -2.24 -17.74 2.26
C LEU A 159 -1.82 -17.44 3.70
N TRP A 160 -1.98 -16.19 4.12
CA TRP A 160 -1.60 -15.76 5.45
C TRP A 160 -2.61 -16.22 6.51
N GLY A 161 -3.91 -16.13 6.18
CA GLY A 161 -5.03 -16.45 7.07
C GLY A 161 -6.09 -15.35 7.03
N SER A 162 -7.05 -15.37 7.96
CA SER A 162 -8.03 -14.29 8.07
C SER A 162 -7.66 -13.30 9.17
N VAL A 163 -7.93 -12.02 8.93
CA VAL A 163 -7.94 -10.96 9.96
C VAL A 163 -9.33 -10.75 10.55
N TYR A 164 -10.35 -11.45 10.03
CA TYR A 164 -11.73 -11.40 10.47
C TYR A 164 -12.12 -12.74 11.10
N LEU A 165 -12.60 -12.72 12.34
CA LEU A 165 -12.91 -13.91 13.11
C LEU A 165 -14.34 -13.88 13.61
N ASP A 166 -14.93 -15.05 13.82
CA ASP A 166 -16.22 -15.16 14.49
C ASP A 166 -16.10 -14.87 16.01
N ALA A 167 -17.23 -14.90 16.71
CA ALA A 167 -17.28 -14.65 18.15
C ALA A 167 -16.45 -15.65 19.00
N HIS A 168 -16.02 -16.77 18.43
CA HIS A 168 -15.18 -17.77 19.09
C HIS A 168 -13.70 -17.67 18.67
N GLY A 169 -13.33 -16.66 17.87
CA GLY A 169 -11.97 -16.48 17.38
C GLY A 169 -11.61 -17.40 16.20
N GLU A 170 -12.60 -18.02 15.54
CA GLU A 170 -12.37 -18.92 14.43
C GLU A 170 -12.43 -18.20 13.07
N GLU A 171 -11.65 -18.69 12.10
CA GLU A 171 -11.75 -18.26 10.71
C GLU A 171 -12.97 -18.93 10.03
N ASP A 172 -13.65 -18.20 9.14
CA ASP A 172 -14.66 -18.76 8.23
C ASP A 172 -14.20 -18.59 6.77
N ARG A 173 -13.23 -19.43 6.38
CA ARG A 173 -12.66 -19.42 5.03
C ARG A 173 -13.72 -19.79 4.00
N ASP A 174 -13.70 -19.10 2.85
CA ASP A 174 -14.71 -19.23 1.80
C ASP A 174 -16.14 -18.88 2.26
N LEU A 175 -16.29 -18.29 3.46
CA LEU A 175 -17.56 -17.87 4.05
C LEU A 175 -18.63 -18.98 4.09
N ARG A 176 -18.20 -20.24 4.25
CA ARG A 176 -19.10 -21.41 4.13
C ARG A 176 -20.02 -21.55 5.34
N ARG A 177 -19.60 -21.11 6.53
CA ARG A 177 -20.41 -21.20 7.75
C ARG A 177 -21.42 -20.05 7.83
N GLY A 178 -21.14 -18.93 7.17
CA GLY A 178 -22.01 -17.74 7.16
C GLY A 178 -22.10 -17.05 8.51
N LYS A 179 -21.10 -17.22 9.38
CA LYS A 179 -21.07 -16.58 10.70
C LYS A 179 -20.67 -15.11 10.57
N PRO A 180 -21.21 -14.21 11.41
CA PRO A 180 -20.69 -12.84 11.50
C PRO A 180 -19.20 -12.85 11.86
N LEU A 181 -18.40 -12.12 11.10
CA LEU A 181 -16.97 -11.98 11.33
C LEU A 181 -16.60 -10.53 11.66
N TYR A 182 -15.71 -10.37 12.63
CA TYR A 182 -15.24 -9.09 13.12
C TYR A 182 -13.72 -8.99 13.05
N ILE A 183 -13.21 -7.78 12.81
CA ILE A 183 -11.77 -7.58 12.69
C ILE A 183 -11.05 -7.88 14.01
N CYS A 184 -10.07 -8.76 13.95
CA CYS A 184 -9.16 -9.00 15.06
C CYS A 184 -8.00 -8.00 14.97
N LYS A 185 -8.07 -6.93 15.79
CA LYS A 185 -7.07 -5.85 15.80
C LYS A 185 -5.65 -6.36 16.02
N GLU A 186 -5.48 -7.40 16.83
CA GLU A 186 -4.17 -8.03 17.11
C GLU A 186 -3.60 -8.69 15.85
N ARG A 187 -4.40 -9.49 15.13
CA ARG A 187 -3.98 -10.11 13.87
C ARG A 187 -3.70 -9.06 12.79
N TYR A 188 -4.50 -7.99 12.75
CA TYR A 188 -4.28 -6.89 11.81
C TYR A 188 -2.97 -6.15 12.07
N LYS A 189 -2.68 -5.81 13.33
CA LYS A 189 -1.39 -5.21 13.73
C LYS A 189 -0.22 -6.13 13.41
N MET A 190 -0.34 -7.44 13.64
CA MET A 190 0.72 -8.39 13.29
C MET A 190 0.98 -8.41 11.77
N LEU A 191 -0.08 -8.41 10.95
CA LEU A 191 0.03 -8.35 9.50
C LEU A 191 0.75 -7.07 9.04
N GLU A 192 0.37 -5.92 9.62
CA GLU A 192 0.99 -4.62 9.33
C GLU A 192 2.46 -4.57 9.77
N GLN A 193 2.79 -5.08 10.96
CA GLN A 193 4.16 -5.17 11.43
C GLN A 193 5.03 -6.04 10.51
N GLN A 194 4.50 -7.18 10.05
CA GLN A 194 5.22 -8.04 9.10
C GLN A 194 5.45 -7.37 7.75
N TRP A 195 4.51 -6.53 7.32
CA TRP A 195 4.65 -5.73 6.12
C TRP A 195 5.73 -4.66 6.26
N VAL A 196 5.63 -3.81 7.29
CA VAL A 196 6.57 -2.70 7.55
C VAL A 196 7.99 -3.20 7.78
N SER A 197 8.15 -4.35 8.45
CA SER A 197 9.46 -4.97 8.69
C SER A 197 9.96 -5.86 7.55
N HIS A 198 9.17 -6.04 6.48
CA HIS A 198 9.47 -6.95 5.37
C HIS A 198 9.76 -8.41 5.79
N THR A 199 9.17 -8.88 6.89
CA THR A 199 9.49 -10.18 7.52
C THR A 199 8.60 -11.34 7.07
N PHE A 200 7.79 -11.18 6.02
CA PHE A 200 6.93 -12.26 5.52
C PHE A 200 7.68 -13.54 5.15
N ASP A 201 8.94 -13.47 4.73
CA ASP A 201 9.73 -14.68 4.43
C ASP A 201 10.05 -15.53 5.68
N HIS A 202 9.98 -14.94 6.88
CA HIS A 202 10.31 -15.61 8.15
C HIS A 202 9.09 -16.23 8.84
N ILE A 203 7.89 -16.04 8.30
CA ILE A 203 6.67 -16.61 8.87
C ILE A 203 6.58 -18.10 8.51
N ASN A 204 6.09 -18.92 9.45
CA ASN A 204 5.84 -20.34 9.20
C ASN A 204 4.55 -20.54 8.37
N LYS A 205 4.60 -20.14 7.10
CA LYS A 205 3.53 -20.34 6.11
C LYS A 205 4.08 -21.05 4.88
N ARG A 206 3.21 -21.83 4.25
CA ARG A 206 3.56 -22.54 3.02
C ARG A 206 3.54 -21.58 1.84
N TRP A 207 4.72 -21.28 1.33
CA TRP A 207 4.91 -20.54 0.09
C TRP A 207 4.75 -21.47 -1.12
N GLY A 208 3.99 -21.04 -2.11
CA GLY A 208 3.84 -21.71 -3.39
C GLY A 208 4.28 -20.80 -4.54
N PRO A 209 4.72 -21.37 -5.67
CA PRO A 209 4.91 -20.60 -6.90
C PRO A 209 3.55 -20.19 -7.47
N HIS A 210 3.41 -18.95 -7.96
CA HIS A 210 2.19 -18.55 -8.68
C HIS A 210 2.29 -18.71 -10.20
N TYR A 211 3.47 -19.02 -10.76
CA TYR A 211 3.73 -19.19 -12.20
C TYR A 211 2.98 -18.20 -13.11
N ASN A 212 2.88 -16.95 -12.67
CA ASN A 212 2.17 -15.85 -13.34
C ASN A 212 0.63 -16.08 -13.50
N GLY A 213 0.10 -17.21 -13.04
CA GLY A 213 -1.29 -17.62 -13.20
C GLY A 213 -2.13 -17.67 -11.91
N LEU A 214 -1.49 -17.63 -10.74
CA LEU A 214 -2.05 -17.73 -9.38
C LEU A 214 -3.07 -18.85 -9.16
#